data_AF-A0ABD1TYQ5-F1
#
_entry.id   AF-A0ABD1TYQ5-F1
#
_cell.length_a   1.000
_cell.length_b   1.000
_cell.length_c   1.000
_cell.angle_alpha   90.00
_cell.angle_beta   90.00
_cell.angle_gamma   90.00
#
_symmetry.space_group_name_H-M   'P 1'
#
loop_
_entity.id
_entity.type
_entity.pdbx_description
1 polymer ?
#
loop_
_entity_poly.entity_id
_entity_poly.type
_entity_poly.pdbx_seq_one_letter_code
_entity_poly.pdbx_strand_id
1 'polypeptide(L)'
;MSCYHGAGGIAEQHKFGGRSGGCVALLGVAKLALGLVLGSSLGKILDQFPVGVLGVILLFDGIELAMFSRDMNSKEEFVVMLICTAVSLVGSSVALGFLYGIFAS
;
A
#
# COMPACT_ATOMS: atom_id res chain seq x y z
N MET A 1 2.01 -16.03 -1.68
CA MET A 1 1.65 -14.61 -1.50
C MET A 1 1.18 -14.43 -0.07
N SER A 2 1.90 -13.64 0.73
CA SER A 2 1.47 -13.28 2.09
C SER A 2 0.43 -12.17 1.99
N CYS A 3 -0.76 -12.38 2.56
CA CYS A 3 -1.82 -11.37 2.59
C CYS A 3 -1.64 -10.51 3.84
N TYR A 4 -1.30 -9.24 3.66
CA TYR A 4 -1.23 -8.25 4.73
C TYR A 4 -2.51 -7.40 4.70
N HIS A 5 -2.91 -6.87 5.86
CA HIS A 5 -4.09 -6.02 5.97
C HIS A 5 -3.88 -4.70 5.21
N GLY A 6 -4.68 -4.45 4.18
CA GLY A 6 -4.67 -3.19 3.43
C GLY A 6 -5.25 -2.04 4.28
N ALA A 7 -4.40 -1.40 5.09
CA ALA A 7 -4.78 -0.35 6.03
C ALA A 7 -5.52 0.84 5.37
N GLY A 8 -5.10 1.24 4.15
CA GLY A 8 -5.77 2.31 3.41
C GLY A 8 -7.21 1.96 3.02
N GLY A 9 -7.43 0.74 2.51
CA GLY A 9 -8.77 0.29 2.08
C GLY A 9 -9.75 0.15 3.25
N ILE A 10 -9.27 -0.33 4.41
CA ILE A 10 -10.11 -0.37 5.61
C ILE A 10 -10.40 1.04 6.16
N ALA A 11 -9.44 1.97 6.10
CA ALA A 11 -9.66 3.36 6.53
C ALA A 11 -10.68 4.06 5.64
N GLU A 12 -10.63 3.82 4.33
CA GLU A 12 -11.62 4.31 3.37
C GLU A 12 -13.00 3.71 3.65
N GLN A 13 -13.09 2.38 3.86
CA GLN A 13 -14.36 1.74 4.24
C GLN A 13 -14.94 2.32 5.53
N HIS A 14 -14.11 2.59 6.54
CA HIS A 14 -14.52 3.25 7.78
C HIS A 14 -15.05 4.67 7.53
N LYS A 15 -14.42 5.46 6.65
CA LYS A 15 -14.91 6.79 6.24
C LYS A 15 -16.26 6.72 5.50
N PHE A 16 -16.47 5.67 4.69
CA PHE A 16 -17.74 5.42 3.99
C PHE A 16 -18.81 4.72 4.85
N GLY A 17 -18.58 4.56 6.17
CA GLY A 17 -19.56 4.02 7.12
C GLY A 17 -19.55 2.50 7.29
N GLY A 18 -18.62 1.78 6.64
CA GLY A 18 -18.37 0.36 6.88
C GLY A 18 -17.63 0.16 8.20
N ARG A 19 -18.34 -0.30 9.23
CA ARG A 19 -17.78 -0.49 10.60
C ARG A 19 -17.59 -1.96 10.99
N SER A 20 -17.84 -2.90 10.07
CA SER A 20 -17.74 -4.34 10.34
C SER A 20 -16.87 -5.05 9.30
N GLY A 21 -16.24 -6.15 9.70
CA GLY A 21 -15.52 -7.04 8.78
C GLY A 21 -16.41 -7.63 7.68
N GLY A 22 -17.74 -7.65 7.88
CA GLY A 22 -18.71 -8.04 6.87
C GLY A 22 -18.72 -7.11 5.65
N CYS A 23 -18.49 -5.80 5.83
CA CYS A 23 -18.37 -4.84 4.74
C CYS A 23 -17.13 -5.14 3.87
N VAL A 24 -16.00 -5.46 4.51
CA VAL A 24 -14.76 -5.89 3.83
C VAL A 24 -15.00 -7.17 3.04
N ALA A 25 -15.64 -8.17 3.67
CA ALA A 25 -15.93 -9.45 3.05
C ALA A 25 -16.86 -9.30 1.84
N LEU A 26 -17.93 -8.51 1.94
CA LEU A 26 -18.84 -8.24 0.83
C LEU A 26 -18.16 -7.52 -0.32
N LEU A 27 -17.29 -6.53 -0.05
CA LEU A 27 -16.49 -5.89 -1.11
C LEU A 27 -15.57 -6.90 -1.80
N GLY A 28 -14.93 -7.77 -1.03
CA GLY A 28 -14.08 -8.84 -1.56
C GLY A 28 -14.86 -9.80 -2.46
N VAL A 29 -16.02 -10.28 -2.00
CA VAL A 29 -16.91 -11.15 -2.77
C VAL A 29 -17.42 -10.46 -4.03
N ALA A 30 -17.83 -9.19 -3.94
CA ALA A 30 -18.29 -8.42 -5.09
C ALA A 30 -17.16 -8.26 -6.13
N LYS A 31 -15.94 -7.96 -5.71
CA LYS A 31 -14.77 -7.85 -6.60
C LYS A 31 -14.43 -9.19 -7.25
N LEU A 32 -14.52 -10.31 -6.52
CA LEU A 32 -14.33 -11.65 -7.06
C LEU A 32 -15.42 -12.02 -8.07
N ALA A 33 -16.69 -11.78 -7.75
CA ALA A 33 -17.81 -12.05 -8.64
C ALA A 33 -17.68 -11.25 -9.95
N LEU A 34 -17.33 -9.96 -9.85
CA LEU A 34 -17.10 -9.09 -10.99
C LEU A 34 -15.91 -9.55 -11.85
N GLY A 35 -14.81 -9.99 -11.21
CA GLY A 35 -13.66 -10.58 -11.89
C GLY A 35 -13.98 -11.92 -12.56
N LEU A 36 -14.83 -12.76 -11.98
CA LEU A 36 -15.19 -14.06 -12.53
C LEU A 36 -16.14 -13.93 -13.73
N VAL A 37 -17.13 -13.03 -13.63
CA VAL A 37 -18.17 -12.84 -14.66
C VAL A 37 -17.68 -11.94 -15.81
N LEU A 38 -16.89 -10.90 -15.52
CA LEU A 38 -16.45 -9.92 -16.51
C LEU A 38 -14.93 -9.88 -16.71
N GLY A 39 -14.14 -10.80 -16.15
CA GLY A 39 -12.67 -10.70 -16.09
C GLY A 39 -11.99 -10.50 -17.44
N SER A 40 -12.44 -11.18 -18.50
CA SER A 40 -11.89 -11.02 -19.85
C SER A 40 -12.21 -9.67 -20.49
N SER A 41 -13.37 -9.08 -20.18
CA SER A 41 -13.77 -7.75 -20.64
C SER A 41 -13.12 -6.65 -19.81
N LEU A 42 -13.05 -6.80 -18.48
CA LEU A 42 -12.33 -5.87 -17.61
C LEU A 42 -10.84 -5.87 -17.90
N GLY A 43 -10.22 -7.03 -18.14
CA GLY A 43 -8.81 -7.12 -18.48
C GLY A 43 -8.46 -6.24 -19.69
N LYS A 44 -9.29 -6.24 -20.74
CA LYS A 44 -9.12 -5.35 -21.91
C LYS A 44 -9.27 -3.88 -21.57
N ILE A 45 -10.20 -3.51 -20.69
CA ILE A 45 -10.40 -2.12 -20.26
C ILE A 45 -9.24 -1.65 -19.38
N LEU A 46 -8.78 -2.51 -18.47
CA LEU A 46 -7.65 -2.22 -17.58
C LEU A 46 -6.34 -2.10 -18.35
N ASP A 47 -6.17 -2.86 -19.44
CA ASP A 47 -5.00 -2.76 -20.33
C ASP A 47 -4.97 -1.42 -21.10
N GLN A 48 -6.13 -0.80 -21.32
CA GLN A 48 -6.23 0.56 -21.88
C GLN A 48 -6.06 1.65 -20.83
N PHE A 49 -5.93 1.29 -19.54
CA PHE A 49 -5.82 2.28 -18.49
C PHE A 49 -4.45 2.99 -18.56
N PRO A 50 -4.41 4.33 -18.58
CA PRO A 50 -3.17 5.06 -18.75
C PRO A 50 -2.22 4.82 -17.57
N VAL A 51 -1.05 4.24 -17.87
CA VAL A 51 0.02 3.98 -16.88
C VAL A 51 0.44 5.26 -16.16
N GLY A 52 0.35 6.42 -16.82
CA GLY A 52 0.61 7.71 -16.20
C GLY A 52 -0.31 8.03 -15.02
N VAL A 53 -1.60 7.67 -15.09
CA VAL A 53 -2.54 7.88 -13.98
C VAL A 53 -2.24 6.93 -12.82
N LEU A 54 -1.86 5.67 -13.09
CA LEU A 54 -1.36 4.77 -12.04
C LEU A 54 -0.14 5.36 -11.35
N GLY A 55 0.82 5.85 -12.13
CA GLY A 55 2.03 6.48 -11.60
C GLY A 55 1.73 7.67 -10.70
N VAL A 56 0.77 8.53 -11.09
CA VAL A 56 0.35 9.66 -10.27
C VAL A 56 -0.29 9.21 -8.95
N ILE A 57 -1.22 8.25 -8.99
CA ILE A 57 -1.88 7.75 -7.77
C ILE A 57 -0.85 7.11 -6.84
N LEU A 58 0.07 6.30 -7.37
CA LEU A 58 1.16 5.68 -6.59
C LEU A 58 2.13 6.71 -6.02
N LEU A 59 2.41 7.79 -6.75
CA LEU A 59 3.26 8.87 -6.29
C LEU A 59 2.60 9.63 -5.13
N PHE A 60 1.31 9.93 -5.22
CA PHE A 60 0.57 10.56 -4.12
C PHE A 60 0.55 9.68 -2.87
N ASP A 61 0.27 8.39 -3.01
CA ASP A 61 0.30 7.43 -1.90
C ASP A 61 1.70 7.32 -1.28
N GLY A 62 2.74 7.30 -2.12
CA GLY A 62 4.14 7.31 -1.67
C GLY A 62 4.55 8.59 -0.95
N ILE A 63 4.08 9.77 -1.42
CA ILE A 63 4.29 11.04 -0.71
C ILE A 63 3.56 11.02 0.63
N GLU A 64 2.31 10.58 0.67
CA GLU A 64 1.53 10.48 1.90
C GLU A 64 2.25 9.61 2.94
N LEU A 65 2.76 8.45 2.52
CA LEU A 65 3.58 7.58 3.35
C LEU A 65 4.89 8.24 3.80
N ALA A 66 5.56 8.98 2.91
CA ALA A 66 6.80 9.71 3.23
C ALA A 66 6.57 10.95 4.11
N MET A 67 5.36 11.50 4.19
CA MET A 67 5.06 12.59 5.13
C MET A 67 4.96 12.08 6.56
N PHE A 68 4.44 10.87 6.78
CA PHE A 68 4.48 10.21 8.10
C PHE A 68 5.90 10.08 8.64
N SER A 69 6.89 9.97 7.76
CA SER A 69 8.30 9.98 8.14
C SER A 69 8.74 11.25 8.85
N ARG A 70 8.12 12.40 8.54
CA ARG A 70 8.48 13.68 9.16
C ARG A 70 7.91 13.85 10.57
N ASP A 71 6.95 13.01 10.95
CA ASP A 71 6.27 13.04 12.24
C ASP A 71 6.98 12.17 13.31
N MET A 72 8.24 11.79 13.06
CA MET A 72 9.04 11.05 14.03
C MET A 72 9.44 11.95 15.21
N ASN A 73 9.46 11.39 16.42
CA ASN A 73 9.67 12.15 17.65
C ASN A 73 11.13 12.55 17.86
N SER A 74 12.08 11.85 17.23
CA SER A 74 13.52 12.11 17.36
C SER A 74 14.25 12.12 16.01
N LYS A 75 15.40 12.81 15.98
CA LYS A 75 16.29 12.82 14.80
C LYS A 75 16.87 11.43 14.52
N GLU A 76 17.02 10.60 15.54
CA GLU A 76 17.56 9.25 15.44
C GLU A 76 16.55 8.33 14.72
N GLU A 77 15.28 8.37 15.11
CA GLU A 77 14.20 7.60 14.46
C GLU A 77 14.04 7.99 12.98
N PHE A 78 14.15 9.28 12.67
CA PHE A 78 14.15 9.76 11.29
C PHE A 78 15.32 9.20 10.47
N VAL A 79 16.53 9.18 11.04
CA VAL A 79 17.72 8.63 10.39
C VAL A 79 17.61 7.12 10.19
N VAL A 80 17.13 6.38 11.19
CA VAL A 80 16.91 4.91 11.10
C VAL A 80 15.98 4.56 9.95
N MET A 81 14.88 5.28 9.82
CA MET A 81 13.91 5.07 8.76
C MET A 81 14.47 5.46 7.38
N LEU A 82 15.23 6.55 7.26
CA LEU A 82 15.90 6.92 6.00
C LEU A 82 16.89 5.84 5.57
N ILE A 83 17.69 5.31 6.50
CA ILE A 83 18.62 4.19 6.24
C ILE A 83 17.83 2.94 5.82
N CYS A 84 16.74 2.60 6.51
CA CYS A 84 15.88 1.48 6.16
C CYS A 84 15.33 1.61 4.72
N THR A 85 14.86 2.79 4.32
CA THR A 85 14.41 3.06 2.95
C THR A 85 15.56 2.96 1.94
N ALA A 86 16.73 3.54 2.24
CA ALA A 86 17.89 3.50 1.36
C ALA A 86 18.39 2.06 1.12
N VAL A 87 18.51 1.26 2.19
CA VAL A 87 18.90 -0.14 2.12
C VAL A 87 17.86 -0.97 1.37
N SER A 88 16.56 -0.71 1.60
CA SER A 88 15.48 -1.38 0.86
C SER A 88 15.55 -1.11 -0.65
N LEU A 89 15.87 0.13 -1.03
CA LEU A 89 15.94 0.54 -2.42
C LEU A 89 17.19 0.00 -3.12
N VAL A 90 18.37 0.15 -2.51
CA VAL A 90 19.64 -0.34 -3.06
C VAL A 90 19.67 -1.87 -3.10
N GLY A 91 19.21 -2.51 -2.03
CA GLY A 91 19.13 -3.97 -1.93
C GLY A 91 17.96 -4.59 -2.69
N SER A 92 17.11 -3.78 -3.35
CA SER A 92 15.87 -4.20 -4.03
C SER A 92 15.00 -5.14 -3.20
N SER A 93 15.08 -5.02 -1.87
CA SER A 93 14.45 -5.94 -0.92
C SER A 93 14.10 -5.22 0.37
N VAL A 94 12.79 -5.13 0.63
CA VAL A 94 12.24 -4.54 1.86
C VAL A 94 12.72 -5.32 3.10
N ALA A 95 13.00 -6.62 2.95
CA ALA A 95 13.52 -7.46 4.02
C ALA A 95 14.89 -6.97 4.56
N LEU A 96 15.79 -6.52 3.67
CA LEU A 96 17.11 -6.03 4.09
C LEU A 96 17.01 -4.71 4.86
N GLY A 97 16.14 -3.80 4.41
CA GLY A 97 15.89 -2.55 5.13
C GLY A 97 15.29 -2.81 6.51
N PHE A 98 14.32 -3.72 6.61
CA PHE A 98 13.71 -4.09 7.89
C PHE A 98 14.74 -4.66 8.88
N LEU A 99 15.62 -5.56 8.44
CA LEU A 99 16.68 -6.11 9.28
C LEU A 99 17.63 -5.02 9.78
N TYR A 100 18.08 -4.11 8.90
CA TYR A 100 18.89 -2.97 9.29
C TYR A 100 18.18 -2.05 10.28
N GLY A 101 16.88 -1.82 10.08
CA GLY A 101 16.04 -1.04 10.99
C GLY A 101 16.05 -1.61 12.42
N ILE A 102 15.93 -2.94 12.58
CA ILE A 102 15.97 -3.61 13.90
C ILE A 102 17.33 -3.42 14.60
N PHE A 103 18.44 -3.44 13.86
CA PHE A 103 19.77 -3.28 14.45
C PHE A 103 20.09 -1.81 14.79
N ALA A 104 19.43 -0.86 14.12
CA ALA A 104 19.65 0.56 14.29
C ALA A 104 18.67 1.21 15.29
N SER A 105 17.57 0.54 15.63
CA SER A 105 16.56 0.95 16.62
C SER A 105 16.90 0.58 18.05
#